data_AF-G0TS05-F1
#
_entry.id   AF-G0TS05-F1
#
_cell.length_a   1.000
_cell.length_b   1.000
_cell.length_c   1.000
_cell.angle_alpha   90.00
_cell.angle_beta   90.00
_cell.angle_gamma   90.00
#
_symmetry.space_group_name_H-M   'P 1'
#
loop_
_entity.id
_entity.type
_entity.pdbx_description
1 polymer ?
#
loop_
_entity_poly.entity_id
_entity_poly.type
_entity_poly.pdbx_seq_one_letter_code
_entity_poly.pdbx_strand_id
1 'polypeptide(L)'
;MSGKSGKILVADLPMMYPRDFKRFEEEGGVWGRQWRVRRQQLTFSLFTAGALTLAGSWYVVSRRNTGLVLLSTFSGFGVLGFCIGTAIAPQLYPNLASNKEVYMMRRVWWAKECAKHWDYSQVDADVWKARYPHVPLPQGR
;
A
#
# COMPACT_ATOMS: atom_id res chain seq x y z
N MET A 1 -18.78 9.84 -22.21
CA MET A 1 -20.04 9.12 -22.50
C MET A 1 -21.14 9.73 -21.65
N SER A 2 -22.25 10.13 -22.28
CA SER A 2 -23.36 10.83 -21.64
C SER A 2 -24.47 9.86 -21.26
N GLY A 3 -25.07 10.01 -20.09
CA GLY A 3 -26.32 9.35 -19.71
C GLY A 3 -27.49 9.79 -20.60
N LYS A 4 -28.65 9.14 -20.45
CA LYS A 4 -29.86 9.39 -21.27
C LYS A 4 -30.30 10.86 -21.30
N SER A 5 -29.90 11.65 -20.30
CA SER A 5 -30.23 13.08 -20.16
C SER A 5 -29.12 14.05 -20.65
N GLY A 6 -28.01 13.61 -21.24
CA GLY A 6 -26.90 14.54 -21.56
C GLY A 6 -25.85 14.68 -20.44
N LYS A 7 -26.07 14.06 -19.27
CA LYS A 7 -25.27 14.23 -18.04
C LYS A 7 -24.12 13.22 -17.95
N ILE A 8 -23.06 13.61 -17.25
CA ILE A 8 -21.91 12.75 -16.94
C ILE A 8 -22.41 11.58 -16.07
N LEU A 9 -22.27 10.35 -16.57
CA LEU A 9 -22.57 9.14 -15.80
C LEU A 9 -21.60 9.04 -14.62
N VAL A 10 -22.14 9.02 -13.41
CA VAL A 10 -21.37 8.76 -12.19
C VAL A 10 -21.39 7.25 -11.94
N ALA A 11 -20.21 6.64 -11.89
CA ALA A 11 -20.04 5.22 -11.60
C ALA A 11 -19.95 5.03 -10.07
N ASP A 12 -20.91 4.31 -9.49
CA ASP A 12 -20.79 3.81 -8.13
C ASP A 12 -20.09 2.45 -8.18
N LEU A 13 -18.80 2.46 -7.86
CA LEU A 13 -17.92 1.29 -7.98
C LEU A 13 -17.97 0.47 -6.68
N PRO A 14 -18.08 -0.87 -6.75
CA PRO A 14 -18.06 -1.72 -5.57
C PRO A 14 -16.71 -1.59 -4.84
N MET A 15 -16.68 -1.95 -3.56
CA MET A 15 -15.43 -2.02 -2.80
C MET A 15 -14.47 -3.02 -3.47
N MET A 16 -13.22 -2.60 -3.63
CA MET A 16 -12.16 -3.43 -4.18
C MET A 16 -11.69 -4.43 -3.11
N TYR A 17 -11.71 -5.73 -3.42
CA TYR A 17 -11.35 -6.76 -2.44
C TYR A 17 -9.84 -6.94 -2.32
N PRO A 18 -9.32 -7.50 -1.21
CA PRO A 18 -7.89 -7.73 -1.01
C PRO A 18 -7.22 -8.56 -2.11
N ARG A 19 -7.96 -9.45 -2.77
CA ARG A 19 -7.47 -10.24 -3.91
C ARG A 19 -7.21 -9.37 -5.15
N ASP A 20 -8.10 -8.42 -5.44
CA ASP A 20 -7.95 -7.49 -6.55
C ASP A 20 -6.83 -6.48 -6.27
N PHE A 21 -6.63 -6.12 -5.00
CA PHE A 21 -5.46 -5.37 -4.57
C PHE A 21 -4.15 -6.09 -4.89
N LYS A 22 -4.07 -7.38 -4.58
CA LYS A 22 -2.90 -8.20 -4.91
C LYS A 22 -2.70 -8.31 -6.41
N ARG A 23 -3.77 -8.51 -7.17
CA ARG A 23 -3.75 -8.58 -8.63
C ARG A 23 -3.32 -7.26 -9.26
N PHE A 24 -3.81 -6.13 -8.77
CA PHE A 24 -3.36 -4.79 -9.16
C PHE A 24 -1.85 -4.63 -8.96
N GLU A 25 -1.29 -5.15 -7.86
CA GLU A 25 0.15 -5.11 -7.61
C GLU A 25 0.95 -6.09 -8.48
N GLU A 26 0.42 -7.30 -8.76
CA GLU A 26 1.05 -8.33 -9.58
C GLU A 26 1.09 -7.96 -11.07
N GLU A 27 0.00 -7.37 -11.58
CA GLU A 27 -0.07 -6.76 -12.93
C GLU A 27 0.81 -5.51 -13.04
N GLY A 28 1.48 -5.13 -11.95
CA GLY A 28 2.41 -4.02 -11.89
C GLY A 28 1.75 -2.67 -11.64
N GLY A 29 0.42 -2.59 -11.57
CA GLY A 29 -0.30 -1.33 -11.58
C GLY A 29 0.13 -0.45 -12.77
N VAL A 30 -0.17 0.84 -12.73
CA VAL A 30 0.20 1.76 -13.83
C VAL A 30 1.70 2.17 -13.76
N TRP A 31 2.39 1.96 -12.62
CA TRP A 31 3.73 2.52 -12.34
C TRP A 31 4.78 1.50 -11.85
N GLY A 32 4.40 0.23 -11.68
CA GLY A 32 5.30 -0.83 -11.23
C GLY A 32 5.52 -0.85 -9.70
N ARG A 33 5.28 -2.00 -9.07
CA ARG A 33 5.95 -2.48 -7.83
C ARG A 33 6.08 -1.49 -6.64
N GLN A 34 5.21 -0.50 -6.48
CA GLN A 34 5.30 0.46 -5.37
C GLN A 34 5.28 -0.20 -4.00
N TRP A 35 4.50 -1.27 -3.85
CA TRP A 35 4.50 -2.07 -2.63
C TRP A 35 5.86 -2.71 -2.35
N ARG A 36 6.59 -3.12 -3.39
CA ARG A 36 7.96 -3.62 -3.26
C ARG A 36 8.92 -2.52 -2.81
N VAL A 37 8.82 -1.32 -3.38
CA VAL A 37 9.63 -0.17 -2.97
C VAL A 37 9.35 0.21 -1.51
N ARG A 38 8.07 0.25 -1.11
CA ARG A 38 7.69 0.48 0.30
C ARG A 38 8.20 -0.61 1.23
N ARG A 39 8.13 -1.87 0.80
CA ARG A 39 8.73 -2.98 1.55
C ARG A 39 10.23 -2.77 1.71
N GLN A 40 10.94 -2.39 0.66
CA GLN A 40 12.38 -2.10 0.71
C GLN A 40 12.71 -0.95 1.68
N GLN A 41 11.95 0.15 1.61
CA GLN A 41 12.10 1.29 2.53
C GLN A 41 11.85 0.87 3.98
N LEU A 42 10.82 0.08 4.23
CA LEU A 42 10.46 -0.38 5.57
C LEU A 42 11.48 -1.40 6.10
N THR A 43 11.95 -2.33 5.26
CA THR A 43 13.01 -3.27 5.64
C THR A 43 14.30 -2.54 5.96
N PHE A 44 14.67 -1.52 5.19
CA PHE A 44 15.84 -0.69 5.48
C PHE A 44 15.69 0.07 6.80
N SER A 45 14.49 0.61 7.06
CA SER A 45 14.19 1.33 8.31
C SER A 45 14.23 0.41 9.53
N LEU A 46 13.73 -0.82 9.41
CA LEU A 46 13.83 -1.83 10.47
C LEU A 46 15.26 -2.31 10.67
N PHE A 47 16.03 -2.48 9.59
CA PHE A 47 17.42 -2.89 9.67
C PHE A 47 18.27 -1.83 10.38
N THR A 48 18.11 -0.56 10.01
CA THR A 48 18.80 0.57 10.67
C THR A 48 18.38 0.71 12.13
N ALA A 49 17.09 0.58 12.45
CA ALA A 49 16.60 0.54 13.82
C ALA A 49 17.25 -0.61 14.62
N GLY A 50 17.26 -1.83 14.09
CA GLY A 50 17.88 -2.99 14.72
C GLY A 50 19.37 -2.81 14.94
N ALA A 51 20.10 -2.31 13.94
CA ALA A 51 21.54 -2.06 14.03
C ALA A 51 21.88 -1.02 15.10
N LEU A 52 21.15 0.11 15.16
CA LEU A 52 21.35 1.11 16.21
C LEU A 52 20.97 0.57 17.59
N THR A 53 19.91 -0.22 17.68
CA THR A 53 19.48 -0.81 18.95
C THR A 53 20.52 -1.78 19.49
N LEU A 54 21.10 -2.63 18.63
CA LEU A 54 22.18 -3.54 19.01
C LEU A 54 23.44 -2.78 19.43
N ALA A 55 23.85 -1.76 18.68
CA ALA A 55 25.01 -0.93 19.02
C ALA A 55 24.81 -0.20 20.35
N GLY A 56 23.63 0.39 20.56
CA GLY A 56 23.27 1.05 21.82
C GLY A 56 23.21 0.09 23.00
N SER A 57 22.64 -1.10 22.80
CA SER A 57 22.56 -2.14 23.84
C SER A 57 23.97 -2.63 24.23
N TRP A 58 24.84 -2.88 23.24
CA TRP A 58 26.24 -3.23 23.48
C TRP A 58 26.93 -2.15 24.32
N TYR A 59 26.78 -0.87 23.94
CA TYR A 59 27.41 0.25 24.63
C TYR A 59 26.99 0.33 26.11
N VAL A 60 25.73 0.05 26.41
CA VAL A 60 25.21 0.08 27.78
C VAL A 60 25.72 -1.11 28.61
N VAL A 61 25.81 -2.28 28.00
CA VAL A 61 26.37 -3.49 28.64
C VAL A 61 27.86 -3.30 28.94
N SER A 62 28.63 -2.74 28.00
CA SER A 62 30.09 -2.54 28.19
C SER A 62 30.41 -1.55 29.31
N ARG A 63 29.48 -0.61 29.60
CA ARG A 63 29.56 0.34 30.71
C ARG A 63 29.12 -0.25 32.07
N ARG A 64 28.71 -1.52 32.14
CA ARG A 64 28.17 -2.19 33.35
C ARG A 64 26.96 -1.45 33.96
N ASN A 65 26.15 -0.80 33.13
CA ASN A 65 24.94 -0.13 33.60
C ASN A 65 23.86 -1.13 34.02
N THR A 66 22.92 -0.69 34.87
CA THR A 66 21.79 -1.50 35.34
C THR A 66 20.82 -1.89 34.22
N GLY A 67 20.15 -3.04 34.35
CA GLY A 67 19.19 -3.53 33.34
C GLY A 67 18.04 -2.56 33.02
N LEU A 68 17.67 -1.69 33.97
CA LEU A 68 16.70 -0.61 33.76
C LEU A 68 17.16 0.42 32.72
N VAL A 69 18.45 0.78 32.73
CA VAL A 69 19.05 1.66 31.71
C VAL A 69 19.02 0.99 30.35
N LEU A 70 19.29 -0.31 30.30
CA LEU A 70 19.31 -1.12 29.08
C LEU A 70 17.92 -1.19 28.40
N LEU A 71 16.84 -1.37 29.18
CA LEU A 71 15.47 -1.32 28.66
C LEU A 71 15.11 0.06 28.09
N SER A 72 15.46 1.14 28.81
CA SER A 72 15.17 2.50 28.33
C SER A 72 15.94 2.84 27.05
N THR A 73 17.22 2.46 26.96
CA THR A 73 18.06 2.70 25.78
C THR A 73 17.67 1.82 24.60
N PHE A 74 17.21 0.59 24.83
CA PHE A 74 16.66 -0.26 23.77
C PHE A 74 15.53 0.45 23.01
N SER A 75 14.57 1.03 23.73
CA SER A 75 13.46 1.79 23.12
C SER A 75 13.95 3.08 22.43
N GLY A 76 14.87 3.82 23.06
CA GLY A 76 15.39 5.08 22.54
C GLY A 76 16.19 4.91 21.25
N PHE A 77 17.14 3.97 21.21
CA PHE A 77 17.95 3.70 20.03
C PHE A 77 17.14 3.06 18.90
N GLY A 78 16.12 2.25 19.22
CA GLY A 78 15.21 1.70 18.23
C GLY A 78 14.36 2.75 17.53
N VAL A 79 13.71 3.64 18.29
CA VAL A 79 12.92 4.73 17.71
C VAL A 79 13.80 5.68 16.90
N LEU A 80 14.95 6.08 17.45
CA LEU A 80 15.88 6.99 16.77
C LEU A 80 16.43 6.36 15.48
N GLY A 81 16.83 5.09 15.53
CA GLY A 81 17.27 4.37 14.35
C GLY A 81 16.18 4.20 13.30
N PHE A 82 14.92 4.00 13.71
CA PHE A 82 13.78 3.97 12.79
C PHE A 82 13.53 5.35 12.14
N CYS A 83 13.63 6.44 12.90
CA CYS A 83 13.51 7.80 12.35
C CYS A 83 14.62 8.11 11.33
N ILE A 84 15.87 7.73 11.62
CA ILE A 84 16.98 7.87 10.66
C ILE A 84 16.73 7.01 9.42
N GLY A 85 16.34 5.75 9.63
CA GLY A 85 16.03 4.81 8.57
C GLY A 85 14.95 5.31 7.63
N THR A 86 13.86 5.85 8.18
CA THR A 86 12.74 6.39 7.40
C THR A 86 13.08 7.69 6.68
N ALA A 87 14.01 8.50 7.20
CA ALA A 87 14.51 9.70 6.52
C ALA A 87 15.41 9.37 5.31
N ILE A 88 16.24 8.33 5.43
CA ILE A 88 17.21 7.92 4.39
C ILE A 88 16.58 6.97 3.37
N ALA A 89 15.65 6.11 3.77
CA ALA A 89 15.03 5.11 2.91
C ALA A 89 14.47 5.67 1.58
N PRO A 90 13.80 6.84 1.53
CA PRO A 90 13.30 7.42 0.29
C PRO A 90 14.41 7.92 -0.65
N GLN A 91 15.61 8.19 -0.14
CA GLN A 91 16.76 8.59 -0.97
C GLN A 91 17.38 7.40 -1.69
N LEU A 92 17.45 6.24 -1.03
CA LEU A 92 17.97 4.99 -1.59
C LEU A 92 16.94 4.25 -2.44
N TYR A 93 15.67 4.32 -2.05
CA TYR A 93 14.54 3.68 -2.71
C TYR A 93 13.50 4.74 -3.05
N PRO A 94 13.67 5.50 -4.15
CA PRO A 94 12.78 6.61 -4.49
C PRO A 94 11.35 6.14 -4.76
N ASN A 95 10.39 6.93 -4.27
CA ASN A 95 8.98 6.69 -4.55
C ASN A 95 8.70 6.95 -6.03
N LEU A 96 8.13 5.96 -6.71
CA LEU A 96 7.78 6.06 -8.13
C LEU A 96 6.61 7.03 -8.37
N ALA A 97 5.66 7.14 -7.43
CA ALA A 97 4.55 8.09 -7.50
C ALA A 97 4.12 8.56 -6.09
N SER A 98 3.44 9.70 -6.04
CA SER A 98 2.84 10.22 -4.81
C SER A 98 1.63 9.41 -4.35
N ASN A 99 1.34 9.41 -3.04
CA ASN A 99 0.17 8.70 -2.49
C ASN A 99 -1.16 9.05 -3.19
N LYS A 100 -1.32 10.31 -3.62
CA LYS A 100 -2.52 10.79 -4.32
C LYS A 100 -2.64 10.16 -5.71
N GLU A 101 -1.55 10.14 -6.47
CA GLU A 101 -1.51 9.52 -7.80
C GLU A 101 -1.80 8.03 -7.72
N VAL A 102 -1.22 7.33 -6.75
CA VAL A 102 -1.47 5.90 -6.52
C VAL A 102 -2.94 5.63 -6.26
N TYR A 103 -3.56 6.46 -5.43
CA TYR A 103 -4.96 6.31 -5.09
C TYR A 103 -5.87 6.51 -6.30
N MET A 104 -5.64 7.58 -7.07
CA MET A 104 -6.39 7.88 -8.29
C MET A 104 -6.21 6.75 -9.31
N MET A 105 -4.99 6.29 -9.53
CA MET A 105 -4.69 5.23 -10.50
C MET A 105 -5.31 3.89 -10.11
N ARG A 106 -5.31 3.55 -8.82
CA ARG A 106 -5.98 2.35 -8.32
C ARG A 106 -7.48 2.39 -8.57
N ARG A 107 -8.13 3.54 -8.32
CA ARG A 107 -9.56 3.73 -8.63
C ARG A 107 -9.84 3.62 -10.13
N VAL A 108 -8.98 4.17 -10.98
CA VAL A 108 -9.12 4.08 -12.44
C VAL A 108 -8.94 2.65 -12.94
N TRP A 109 -7.94 1.93 -12.45
CA TRP A 109 -7.75 0.52 -12.78
C TRP A 109 -8.96 -0.31 -12.34
N TRP A 110 -9.47 -0.07 -11.14
CA TRP A 110 -10.65 -0.76 -10.63
C TRP A 110 -11.90 -0.47 -11.48
N ALA A 111 -12.11 0.79 -11.85
CA ALA A 111 -13.19 1.17 -12.75
C ALA A 111 -13.10 0.44 -14.09
N LYS A 112 -11.89 0.30 -14.65
CA LYS A 112 -11.64 -0.44 -15.89
C LYS A 112 -11.97 -1.93 -15.73
N GLU A 113 -11.58 -2.56 -14.63
CA GLU A 113 -11.90 -3.97 -14.38
C GLU A 113 -13.41 -4.18 -14.23
N CYS A 114 -14.11 -3.32 -13.48
CA CYS A 114 -15.56 -3.40 -13.36
C CYS A 114 -16.26 -3.17 -14.71
N ALA A 115 -15.70 -2.32 -15.58
CA ALA A 115 -16.26 -2.03 -16.90
C ALA A 115 -16.00 -3.13 -17.95
N LYS A 116 -15.08 -4.08 -17.72
CA LYS A 116 -14.82 -5.18 -18.67
C LYS A 116 -16.05 -6.08 -18.90
N HIS A 117 -16.87 -6.24 -17.87
CA HIS A 117 -18.10 -7.04 -17.90
C HIS A 117 -19.34 -6.14 -17.83
N TRP A 118 -19.23 -4.94 -18.40
CA TRP A 118 -20.31 -3.99 -18.42
C TRP A 118 -21.53 -4.56 -19.14
N ASP A 119 -22.64 -4.62 -18.44
CA ASP A 119 -23.95 -4.94 -18.99
C ASP A 119 -24.82 -3.67 -18.99
N TYR A 120 -25.33 -3.29 -20.17
CA TYR A 120 -26.21 -2.13 -20.35
C TYR A 120 -27.53 -2.26 -19.59
N SER A 121 -27.90 -3.47 -19.15
CA SER A 121 -29.05 -3.70 -18.27
C SER A 121 -28.90 -3.10 -16.87
N GLN A 122 -27.68 -2.72 -16.45
CA GLN A 122 -27.35 -2.21 -15.10
C GLN A 122 -27.38 -0.67 -14.99
N VAL A 123 -27.78 0.03 -16.06
CA VAL A 123 -27.86 1.49 -16.07
C VAL A 123 -29.24 1.93 -15.59
N ASP A 124 -29.30 2.45 -14.36
CA ASP A 124 -30.52 3.00 -13.78
C ASP A 124 -30.50 4.54 -13.94
N ALA A 125 -31.18 5.01 -14.99
CA ALA A 125 -31.28 6.41 -15.41
C ALA A 125 -29.93 7.14 -15.62
N ASP A 126 -29.37 7.73 -14.56
CA ASP A 126 -28.19 8.62 -14.55
C ASP A 126 -26.99 8.02 -13.77
N VAL A 127 -27.16 6.87 -13.12
CA VAL A 127 -26.12 6.23 -12.29
C VAL A 127 -25.87 4.81 -12.78
N TRP A 128 -24.61 4.48 -13.01
CA TRP A 128 -24.23 3.08 -13.20
C TRP A 128 -23.86 2.45 -11.87
N LYS A 129 -24.64 1.46 -11.45
CA LYS A 129 -24.30 0.58 -10.33
C LYS A 129 -23.54 -0.62 -10.89
N ALA A 130 -22.22 -0.53 -10.88
CA ALA A 130 -21.37 -1.62 -11.34
C ALA A 130 -21.56 -2.85 -10.44
N ARG A 131 -22.10 -3.96 -10.97
CA ARG A 131 -22.03 -5.24 -10.25
C ARG A 131 -20.58 -5.75 -10.29
N TYR A 132 -20.10 -6.19 -9.15
CA TYR A 132 -18.79 -6.81 -9.01
C TYR A 132 -18.62 -7.91 -10.08
N PRO A 133 -17.48 -7.97 -10.79
CA PRO A 133 -17.25 -9.07 -11.71
C PRO A 133 -17.19 -10.36 -10.89
N HIS A 134 -18.26 -11.16 -10.94
CA HIS A 134 -18.31 -12.47 -10.32
C HIS A 134 -17.23 -13.33 -10.98
N VAL A 135 -16.02 -13.32 -10.44
CA VAL A 135 -15.06 -14.40 -10.70
C VAL A 135 -15.73 -15.64 -10.10
N PRO A 136 -16.10 -16.67 -10.90
CA PRO A 136 -16.58 -17.91 -10.32
C PRO A 136 -15.46 -18.43 -9.42
N LEU A 137 -15.74 -18.53 -8.12
CA LEU A 137 -14.86 -19.20 -7.18
C LEU A 137 -14.59 -20.60 -7.76
N PRO A 138 -13.33 -21.07 -7.83
CA PRO A 138 -13.09 -22.45 -8.23
C PRO A 138 -13.84 -23.33 -7.23
N GLN A 139 -14.87 -24.02 -7.71
CA GLN A 139 -15.54 -25.06 -6.95
C GLN A 139 -14.51 -26.18 -6.82
N GLY A 140 -13.95 -26.30 -5.61
CA GLY A 140 -13.09 -27.41 -5.27
C GLY A 140 -13.81 -28.72 -5.58
N ARG A 141 -13.14 -29.57 -6.36
CA ARG A 141 -13.33 -31.02 -6.31
C ARG A 141 -12.32 -31.58 -5.33
#